data_AF-A0A212AXL8-F1
#
_entry.id   AF-A0A212AXL8-F1
#
_cell.length_a   1.000
_cell.length_b   1.000
_cell.length_c   1.000
_cell.angle_alpha   90.00
_cell.angle_beta   90.00
_cell.angle_gamma   90.00
#
_symmetry.space_group_name_H-M   'P 1'
#
loop_
_entity.id
_entity.type
_entity.pdbx_description
1 polymer ?
#
loop_
_entity_poly.entity_id
_entity_poly.type
_entity_poly.pdbx_seq_one_letter_code
_entity_poly.pdbx_strand_id
1 'polypeptide(L)'
;MRAARTAVSPAPSKLPDWLPDAARLYLLHTEAGLSLRALARDRGVHASTVMRLVRRYENRRDDPLIDGALAGLGRRSTASTPETESEDPLMTAPTPQASFVPDEALIQREGLRILRRLCETGSVLVVSTGMERAVVLRTAPGGEQERTAVVERQVAEAFALKSWITCRPRENSSAIRTPLSVYEITQAGRSALKSMLRGIPDAQGFHEAPTAFRWSERGEDREIARRSRCNMAESPVIVLGRRRDKDGRPFLSRELIAAAERLREDFELAQMGPRVAQNWDRFLTGGERNTAGAGTPDTAPARARERVAVALRDLGPGLGDMVLRCCCYLEGLETAEQRMGWSARSGKIVLRIALQRLKRHYDETGRGAVLVG
;
A
#
# COMPACT_ATOMS: atom_id res chain seq x y z
N MET A 1 5.17 4.52 55.71
CA MET A 1 6.30 4.23 54.79
C MET A 1 5.75 3.49 53.58
N ARG A 2 5.70 4.16 52.43
CA ARG A 2 5.20 3.57 51.17
C ARG A 2 6.25 2.61 50.63
N ALA A 3 5.89 1.33 50.52
CA ALA A 3 6.69 0.31 49.86
C ALA A 3 7.01 0.74 48.43
N ALA A 4 8.30 0.72 48.10
CA ALA A 4 8.82 0.96 46.78
C ALA A 4 8.19 -0.04 45.81
N ARG A 5 7.41 0.47 44.85
CA ARG A 5 6.98 -0.31 43.69
C ARG A 5 8.20 -0.58 42.83
N THR A 6 8.75 -1.77 42.96
CA THR A 6 9.79 -2.36 42.14
C THR A 6 9.45 -2.16 40.67
N ALA A 7 10.29 -1.41 39.95
CA ALA A 7 10.21 -1.25 38.53
C ALA A 7 10.53 -2.60 37.87
N VAL A 8 9.50 -3.37 37.53
CA VAL A 8 9.65 -4.51 36.61
C VAL A 8 9.95 -3.90 35.23
N SER A 9 11.22 -3.86 34.87
CA SER A 9 11.64 -3.72 33.48
C SER A 9 11.55 -5.09 32.83
N PRO A 10 10.68 -5.34 31.84
CA PRO A 10 10.83 -6.50 30.99
C PRO A 10 11.82 -6.14 29.88
N ALA A 11 13.09 -6.50 30.07
CA ALA A 11 14.05 -6.51 28.97
C ALA A 11 13.53 -7.47 27.88
N PRO A 12 13.37 -7.05 26.61
CA PRO A 12 12.94 -7.93 25.54
C PRO A 12 14.12 -8.79 25.06
N SER A 13 14.57 -9.76 25.85
CA SER A 13 15.64 -10.64 25.41
C SER A 13 15.10 -11.67 24.40
N LYS A 14 15.54 -11.49 23.13
CA LYS A 14 15.54 -12.44 21.98
C LYS A 14 14.51 -12.25 20.85
N LEU A 15 13.92 -11.07 20.68
CA LEU A 15 13.26 -10.73 19.41
C LEU A 15 14.28 -10.24 18.37
N PRO A 16 14.28 -10.74 17.11
CA PRO A 16 15.30 -10.38 16.12
C PRO A 16 15.33 -8.89 15.79
N ASP A 17 16.50 -8.32 15.53
CA ASP A 17 16.66 -6.89 15.25
C ASP A 17 16.01 -6.46 13.94
N TRP A 18 15.94 -7.38 12.97
CA TRP A 18 15.31 -7.14 11.67
C TRP A 18 13.78 -6.97 11.74
N LEU A 19 13.16 -7.34 12.86
CA LEU A 19 11.72 -7.37 13.04
C LEU A 19 11.14 -5.95 13.07
N PRO A 20 10.14 -5.63 12.22
CA PRO A 20 9.50 -4.32 12.24
C PRO A 20 8.89 -3.96 13.60
N ASP A 21 9.01 -2.69 14.00
CA ASP A 21 8.52 -2.19 15.29
C ASP A 21 7.06 -2.55 15.60
N ALA A 22 6.22 -2.52 14.56
CA ALA A 22 4.81 -2.83 14.69
C ALA A 22 4.56 -4.32 15.01
N ALA A 23 5.36 -5.22 14.43
CA ALA A 23 5.31 -6.65 14.76
C ALA A 23 5.87 -6.92 16.18
N ARG A 24 6.91 -6.18 16.58
CA ARG A 24 7.45 -6.24 17.96
C ARG A 24 6.41 -5.83 18.99
N LEU A 25 5.72 -4.71 18.76
CA LEU A 25 4.64 -4.22 19.64
C LEU A 25 3.47 -5.21 19.71
N TYR A 26 3.14 -5.84 18.59
CA TYR A 26 2.15 -6.90 18.54
C TYR A 26 2.52 -8.07 19.46
N LEU A 27 3.73 -8.65 19.29
CA LEU A 27 4.19 -9.78 20.11
C LEU A 27 4.29 -9.43 21.59
N LEU A 28 4.77 -8.24 21.94
CA LEU A 28 4.82 -7.78 23.33
C LEU A 28 3.42 -7.64 23.94
N HIS A 29 2.42 -7.27 23.14
CA HIS A 29 1.04 -7.17 23.61
C HIS A 29 0.40 -8.55 23.78
N THR A 30 0.54 -9.44 22.79
CA THR A 30 -0.18 -10.71 22.75
C THR A 30 0.52 -11.83 23.53
N GLU A 31 1.85 -11.90 23.48
CA GLU A 31 2.61 -12.98 24.11
C GLU A 31 3.12 -12.59 25.50
N ALA A 32 3.59 -11.35 25.68
CA ALA A 32 4.10 -10.86 26.97
C ALA A 32 3.02 -10.18 27.84
N GLY A 33 1.77 -10.11 27.39
CA GLY A 33 0.63 -9.58 28.15
C GLY A 33 0.71 -8.09 28.48
N LEU A 34 1.59 -7.32 27.83
CA LEU A 34 1.76 -5.91 28.14
C LEU A 34 0.56 -5.10 27.65
N SER A 35 0.01 -4.23 28.51
CA SER A 35 -1.08 -3.34 28.12
C SER A 35 -0.64 -2.34 27.04
N LEU A 36 -1.55 -1.98 26.13
CA LEU A 36 -1.29 -0.96 25.10
C LEU A 36 -0.80 0.37 25.69
N ARG A 37 -1.28 0.74 26.89
CA ARG A 37 -0.87 1.93 27.64
C ARG A 37 0.54 1.83 28.21
N ALA A 38 1.00 0.63 28.56
CA ALA A 38 2.38 0.42 29.01
C ALA A 38 3.35 0.54 27.83
N LEU A 39 3.04 -0.11 26.71
CA LEU A 39 3.82 -0.02 25.46
C LEU A 39 3.90 1.43 24.92
N ALA A 40 2.80 2.17 25.04
CA ALA A 40 2.73 3.58 24.68
C ALA A 40 3.68 4.46 25.50
N ARG A 41 3.71 4.25 26.83
CA ARG A 41 4.59 4.98 27.76
C ARG A 41 6.06 4.68 27.50
N ASP A 42 6.40 3.40 27.32
CA ASP A 42 7.77 2.95 27.00
C ASP A 42 8.32 3.62 25.74
N ARG A 43 7.48 3.74 24.69
CA ARG A 43 7.87 4.30 23.39
C ARG A 43 7.65 5.81 23.26
N GLY A 44 7.10 6.47 24.27
CA GLY A 44 6.74 7.89 24.21
C GLY A 44 5.71 8.23 23.13
N VAL A 45 4.82 7.29 22.77
CA VAL A 45 3.77 7.49 21.76
C VAL A 45 2.38 7.36 22.38
N HIS A 46 1.36 7.95 21.75
CA HIS A 46 -0.01 7.82 22.26
C HIS A 46 -0.56 6.39 22.11
N ALA A 47 -1.34 5.91 23.08
CA ALA A 47 -1.88 4.54 23.09
C ALA A 47 -2.73 4.17 21.86
N SER A 48 -3.41 5.16 21.25
CA SER A 48 -4.14 4.96 19.99
C SER A 48 -3.22 4.58 18.82
N THR A 49 -1.97 5.06 18.79
CA THR A 49 -0.98 4.72 17.77
C THR A 49 -0.56 3.26 17.93
N VAL A 50 -0.26 2.84 19.17
CA VAL A 50 0.08 1.44 19.47
C VAL A 50 -1.08 0.52 19.10
N MET A 51 -2.31 0.87 19.49
CA MET A 51 -3.51 0.09 19.13
C MET A 51 -3.67 -0.08 17.61
N ARG A 52 -3.46 0.99 16.82
CA ARG A 52 -3.53 0.94 15.36
C ARG A 52 -2.46 0.02 14.77
N LEU A 53 -1.25 0.02 15.33
CA LEU A 53 -0.15 -0.83 14.88
C LEU A 53 -0.39 -2.31 15.22
N VAL A 54 -0.91 -2.60 16.41
CA VAL A 54 -1.28 -3.96 16.84
C VAL A 54 -2.40 -4.50 15.95
N ARG A 55 -3.51 -3.75 15.79
CA ARG A 55 -4.63 -4.15 14.91
C ARG A 55 -4.24 -4.40 13.46
N ARG A 56 -3.21 -3.69 12.96
CA ARG A 56 -2.69 -3.92 11.61
C ARG A 56 -2.11 -5.34 11.44
N TYR A 57 -1.50 -5.90 12.48
CA TYR A 57 -0.97 -7.27 12.43
C TYR A 57 -2.03 -8.31 12.81
N GLU A 58 -2.98 -7.99 13.68
CA GLU A 58 -4.17 -8.84 13.91
C GLU A 58 -4.91 -9.12 12.59
N ASN A 59 -5.23 -8.07 11.82
CA ASN A 59 -5.93 -8.19 10.54
C ASN A 59 -5.10 -8.89 9.44
N ARG A 60 -3.82 -9.16 9.68
CA ARG A 60 -2.92 -9.83 8.73
C ARG A 60 -2.65 -11.27 9.11
N ARG A 61 -3.22 -11.78 10.22
CA ARG A 61 -3.08 -13.19 10.62
C ARG A 61 -3.77 -14.17 9.68
N ASP A 62 -4.65 -13.71 8.80
CA ASP A 62 -5.23 -14.55 7.74
C ASP A 62 -4.19 -14.95 6.68
N ASP A 63 -3.00 -14.31 6.66
CA ASP A 63 -1.88 -14.66 5.80
C ASP A 63 -1.03 -15.79 6.43
N PRO A 64 -0.89 -16.97 5.77
CA PRO A 64 -0.17 -18.12 6.33
C PRO A 64 1.32 -17.91 6.62
N LEU A 65 1.99 -17.00 5.90
CA LEU A 65 3.38 -16.66 6.22
C LEU A 65 3.45 -15.76 7.45
N ILE A 66 2.50 -14.82 7.59
CA ILE A 66 2.49 -13.91 8.74
C ILE A 66 2.12 -14.66 10.02
N ASP A 67 1.11 -15.51 9.96
CA ASP A 67 0.70 -16.33 11.09
C ASP A 67 1.82 -17.29 11.53
N GLY A 68 2.46 -17.98 10.57
CA GLY A 68 3.61 -18.84 10.82
C GLY A 68 4.77 -18.08 11.49
N ALA A 69 5.11 -16.90 10.98
CA ALA A 69 6.17 -16.06 11.52
C ALA A 69 5.88 -15.60 12.95
N LEU A 70 4.67 -15.10 13.21
CA LEU A 70 4.26 -14.61 14.53
C LEU A 70 4.18 -15.75 15.54
N ALA A 71 3.64 -16.91 15.17
CA ALA A 71 3.58 -18.08 16.03
C ALA A 71 4.99 -18.62 16.35
N GLY A 72 5.90 -18.63 15.38
CA GLY A 72 7.31 -19.01 15.58
C GLY A 72 8.04 -18.07 16.53
N LEU A 73 7.86 -16.75 16.37
CA LEU A 73 8.46 -15.74 17.24
C LEU A 73 7.85 -15.74 18.65
N GLY A 74 6.54 -15.98 18.79
CA GLY A 74 5.84 -16.06 20.07
C GLY A 74 6.34 -17.21 20.95
N ARG A 75 6.43 -18.43 20.39
CA ARG A 75 6.99 -19.60 21.10
C ARG A 75 8.40 -19.37 21.66
N ARG A 76 9.23 -18.62 20.94
CA ARG A 76 10.59 -18.28 21.40
C ARG A 76 10.58 -17.24 22.52
N SER A 77 9.63 -16.32 22.50
CA SER A 77 9.47 -15.31 23.55
C SER A 77 9.07 -15.93 24.88
N THR A 78 8.26 -17.01 24.87
CA THR A 78 7.78 -17.70 26.07
C THR A 78 8.72 -18.81 26.56
N ALA A 79 9.53 -19.40 25.68
CA ALA A 79 10.55 -20.41 26.01
C ALA A 79 11.75 -19.88 26.83
N SER A 80 11.72 -18.62 27.27
CA SER A 80 12.80 -17.98 28.06
C SER A 80 12.55 -17.94 29.57
N THR A 81 11.54 -18.65 30.08
CA THR A 81 11.30 -18.80 31.53
C THR A 81 11.95 -20.08 32.04
N PRO A 82 12.95 -20.03 32.95
CA PRO A 82 13.48 -21.23 33.59
C PRO A 82 12.78 -21.45 34.94
N GLU A 83 11.74 -22.27 34.95
CA GLU A 83 11.04 -22.74 36.15
C GLU A 83 10.48 -24.13 35.78
N THR A 84 10.66 -25.24 36.49
CA THR A 84 11.17 -25.55 37.83
C THR A 84 11.45 -27.05 37.83
N GLU A 85 12.41 -27.53 38.64
CA GLU A 85 12.62 -28.95 38.90
C GLU A 85 11.30 -29.63 39.29
N SER A 86 10.84 -30.55 38.47
CA SER A 86 9.79 -31.50 38.82
C SER A 86 10.14 -32.80 38.10
N GLU A 87 10.65 -33.73 38.90
CA GLU A 87 10.99 -35.10 38.50
C GLU A 87 9.72 -35.83 38.07
N ASP A 88 9.62 -36.16 36.78
CA ASP A 88 8.88 -37.32 36.27
C ASP A 88 9.31 -37.59 34.81
N PRO A 89 10.08 -38.66 34.54
CA PRO A 89 10.53 -38.97 33.19
C PRO A 89 9.57 -39.98 32.55
N LEU A 90 8.77 -39.54 31.57
CA LEU A 90 8.33 -40.33 30.39
C LEU A 90 7.24 -39.59 29.63
N MET A 91 7.63 -38.70 28.71
CA MET A 91 6.95 -38.49 27.44
C MET A 91 7.95 -37.85 26.47
N THR A 92 8.48 -38.65 25.54
CA THR A 92 9.26 -38.16 24.40
C THR A 92 8.30 -37.48 23.42
N ALA A 93 7.87 -36.27 23.75
CA ALA A 93 7.25 -35.39 22.76
C ALA A 93 8.34 -35.04 21.73
N PRO A 94 8.06 -35.15 20.42
CA PRO A 94 9.05 -34.79 19.41
C PRO A 94 9.36 -33.30 19.59
N THR A 95 10.57 -32.99 20.06
CA THR A 95 11.10 -31.63 20.09
C THR A 95 10.94 -31.03 18.69
N PRO A 96 10.09 -30.02 18.49
CA PRO A 96 10.02 -29.35 17.21
C PRO A 96 11.37 -28.71 16.98
N GLN A 97 11.99 -29.08 15.86
CA GLN A 97 13.32 -28.62 15.45
C GLN A 97 13.44 -27.11 15.64
N ALA A 98 14.55 -26.69 16.24
CA ALA A 98 14.86 -25.29 16.52
C ALA A 98 14.51 -24.42 15.30
N SER A 99 13.48 -23.59 15.44
CA SER A 99 13.01 -22.72 14.37
C SER A 99 14.14 -21.79 13.95
N PHE A 100 14.74 -22.03 12.78
CA PHE A 100 15.75 -21.19 12.16
C PHE A 100 15.29 -19.73 12.14
N VAL A 101 16.10 -18.83 12.66
CA VAL A 101 15.83 -17.39 12.61
C VAL A 101 16.78 -16.80 11.59
N PRO A 102 16.28 -16.25 10.47
CA PRO A 102 17.16 -15.67 9.49
C PRO A 102 17.79 -14.39 10.05
N ASP A 103 19.09 -14.19 9.84
CA ASP A 103 19.76 -12.93 10.17
C ASP A 103 19.44 -11.83 9.16
N GLU A 104 19.56 -10.56 9.52
CA GLU A 104 19.30 -9.43 8.60
C GLU A 104 20.16 -9.55 7.33
N ALA A 105 21.44 -9.94 7.45
CA ALA A 105 22.32 -10.11 6.29
C ALA A 105 21.81 -11.18 5.32
N LEU A 106 21.26 -12.28 5.84
CA LEU A 106 20.68 -13.35 5.03
C LEU A 106 19.39 -12.88 4.36
N ILE A 107 18.53 -12.15 5.09
CA ILE A 107 17.31 -11.54 4.54
C ILE A 107 17.64 -10.58 3.40
N GLN A 108 18.71 -9.78 3.53
CA GLN A 108 19.17 -8.87 2.49
C GLN A 108 19.69 -9.62 1.26
N ARG A 109 20.52 -10.65 1.47
CA ARG A 109 21.08 -11.49 0.39
C ARG A 109 19.98 -12.21 -0.39
N GLU A 110 19.07 -12.89 0.30
CA GLU A 110 17.93 -13.54 -0.33
C GLU A 110 16.96 -12.51 -0.91
N GLY A 111 16.83 -11.33 -0.30
CA GLY A 111 16.04 -10.21 -0.81
C GLY A 111 16.49 -9.78 -2.21
N LEU A 112 17.80 -9.60 -2.41
CA LEU A 112 18.37 -9.28 -3.72
C LEU A 112 18.07 -10.36 -4.78
N ARG A 113 18.16 -11.64 -4.40
CA ARG A 113 17.93 -12.77 -5.31
C ARG A 113 16.46 -12.94 -5.66
N ILE A 114 15.59 -12.97 -4.65
CA ILE A 114 14.17 -13.33 -4.78
C ILE A 114 13.34 -12.14 -5.26
N LEU A 115 13.53 -10.94 -4.72
CA LEU A 115 12.75 -9.78 -5.14
C LEU A 115 13.05 -9.39 -6.59
N ARG A 116 14.30 -9.58 -7.06
CA ARG A 116 14.66 -9.36 -8.46
C ARG A 116 13.87 -10.28 -9.40
N ARG A 117 13.69 -11.55 -9.02
CA ARG A 117 12.90 -12.51 -9.81
C ARG A 117 11.40 -12.22 -9.73
N LEU A 118 10.89 -11.81 -8.57
CA LEU A 118 9.49 -11.40 -8.42
C LEU A 118 9.14 -10.09 -9.14
N CYS A 119 10.13 -9.26 -9.50
CA CYS A 119 9.92 -8.11 -10.36
C CYS A 119 9.72 -8.48 -11.84
N GLU A 120 10.05 -9.71 -12.26
CA GLU A 120 9.85 -10.16 -13.64
C GLU A 120 8.36 -10.43 -13.90
N THR A 121 7.90 -10.09 -15.12
CA THR A 121 6.51 -10.28 -15.53
C THR A 121 6.09 -11.76 -15.41
N GLY A 122 4.93 -12.00 -14.79
CA GLY A 122 4.38 -13.35 -14.61
C GLY A 122 5.04 -14.16 -13.50
N SER A 123 5.86 -13.54 -12.65
CA SER A 123 6.51 -14.22 -11.51
C SER A 123 5.70 -14.12 -10.23
N VAL A 124 5.54 -15.26 -9.55
CA VAL A 124 4.83 -15.38 -8.26
C VAL A 124 5.61 -16.27 -7.31
N LEU A 125 5.53 -16.00 -6.00
CA LEU A 125 6.08 -16.88 -4.97
C LEU A 125 4.97 -17.78 -4.45
N VAL A 126 5.17 -19.09 -4.46
CA VAL A 126 4.17 -20.07 -4.00
C VAL A 126 4.66 -20.75 -2.73
N VAL A 127 3.75 -20.86 -1.75
CA VAL A 127 3.97 -21.52 -0.46
C VAL A 127 2.84 -22.50 -0.20
N SER A 128 3.18 -23.74 0.12
CA SER A 128 2.20 -24.72 0.59
C SER A 128 2.21 -24.83 2.12
N THR A 129 1.07 -25.19 2.70
CA THR A 129 0.99 -25.59 4.11
C THR A 129 1.76 -26.89 4.32
N GLY A 130 2.83 -26.86 5.13
CA GLY A 130 3.69 -28.02 5.39
C GLY A 130 4.97 -28.09 4.55
N MET A 131 5.19 -27.18 3.60
CA MET A 131 6.48 -27.06 2.91
C MET A 131 7.41 -26.11 3.68
N GLU A 132 8.66 -26.53 3.87
CA GLU A 132 9.74 -25.75 4.49
C GLU A 132 10.37 -24.72 3.55
N ARG A 133 10.01 -24.75 2.27
CA ARG A 133 10.55 -23.87 1.23
C ARG A 133 9.42 -23.24 0.41
N ALA A 134 9.64 -22.00 0.02
CA ALA A 134 8.81 -21.26 -0.93
C ALA A 134 9.51 -21.25 -2.30
N VAL A 135 8.72 -21.35 -3.37
CA VAL A 135 9.26 -21.46 -4.74
C VAL A 135 8.76 -20.29 -5.58
N VAL A 136 9.67 -19.62 -6.27
CA VAL A 136 9.32 -18.60 -7.27
C VAL A 136 9.05 -19.31 -8.59
N LEU A 137 7.85 -19.13 -9.10
CA LEU A 137 7.40 -19.64 -10.38
C LEU A 137 7.25 -18.46 -11.34
N ARG A 138 7.71 -18.62 -12.58
CA ARG A 138 7.49 -17.68 -13.66
C ARG A 138 6.64 -18.34 -14.73
N THR A 139 5.55 -17.70 -15.12
CA THR A 139 4.75 -18.13 -16.26
C THR A 139 5.37 -17.58 -17.54
N ALA A 140 5.90 -18.46 -18.38
CA ALA A 140 6.39 -18.10 -19.71
C ALA A 140 5.23 -17.65 -20.62
N PRO A 141 5.49 -16.92 -21.72
CA PRO A 141 4.45 -16.51 -22.67
C PRO A 141 3.64 -17.68 -23.28
N GLY A 142 4.22 -18.89 -23.27
CA GLY A 142 3.56 -20.14 -23.70
C GLY A 142 2.76 -20.88 -22.62
N GLY A 143 2.60 -20.31 -21.43
CA GLY A 143 1.84 -20.91 -20.32
C GLY A 143 2.61 -21.93 -19.47
N GLU A 144 3.83 -22.30 -19.86
CA GLU A 144 4.70 -23.16 -19.06
C GLU A 144 5.17 -22.45 -17.78
N GLN A 145 5.16 -23.16 -16.66
CA GLN A 145 5.65 -22.65 -15.39
C GLN A 145 7.09 -23.11 -15.14
N GLU A 146 8.01 -22.14 -15.12
CA GLU A 146 9.41 -22.39 -14.83
C GLU A 146 9.72 -22.02 -13.37
N ARG A 147 10.45 -22.90 -12.67
CA ARG A 147 10.93 -22.63 -11.31
C ARG A 147 12.20 -21.79 -11.38
N THR A 148 12.09 -20.50 -11.07
CA THR A 148 13.21 -19.55 -11.21
C THR A 148 14.04 -19.40 -9.93
N ALA A 149 13.46 -19.62 -8.75
CA ALA A 149 14.19 -19.60 -7.49
C ALA A 149 13.48 -20.38 -6.38
N VAL A 150 14.23 -20.74 -5.35
CA VAL A 150 13.72 -21.37 -4.11
C VAL A 150 14.29 -20.61 -2.93
N VAL A 151 13.45 -20.35 -1.94
CA VAL A 151 13.81 -19.66 -0.69
C VAL A 151 13.25 -20.42 0.50
N GLU A 152 13.93 -20.37 1.64
CA GLU A 152 13.43 -20.97 2.87
C GLU A 152 12.17 -20.26 3.38
N ARG A 153 11.29 -21.02 4.02
CA ARG A 153 10.02 -20.51 4.54
C ARG A 153 10.24 -19.35 5.51
N GLN A 154 11.21 -19.45 6.42
CA GLN A 154 11.47 -18.43 7.44
C GLN A 154 11.93 -17.10 6.85
N VAL A 155 12.62 -17.14 5.71
CA VAL A 155 13.00 -15.93 4.95
C VAL A 155 11.79 -15.34 4.24
N ALA A 156 10.92 -16.18 3.66
CA ALA A 156 9.65 -15.72 3.08
C ALA A 156 8.72 -15.10 4.15
N GLU A 157 8.68 -15.68 5.35
CA GLU A 157 8.01 -15.16 6.54
C GLU A 157 8.55 -13.77 6.92
N ALA A 158 9.87 -13.58 6.90
CA ALA A 158 10.49 -12.27 7.11
C ALA A 158 10.10 -11.24 6.02
N PHE A 159 10.04 -11.65 4.75
CA PHE A 159 9.58 -10.79 3.65
C PHE A 159 8.11 -10.37 3.83
N ALA A 160 7.25 -11.28 4.28
CA ALA A 160 5.86 -10.99 4.58
C ALA A 160 5.74 -10.01 5.77
N LEU A 161 6.50 -10.23 6.86
CA LEU A 161 6.51 -9.32 8.03
C LEU A 161 6.98 -7.91 7.68
N LYS A 162 8.04 -7.78 6.85
CA LYS A 162 8.55 -6.52 6.29
C LYS A 162 7.66 -5.93 5.17
N SER A 163 6.55 -6.61 4.83
CA SER A 163 5.60 -6.22 3.78
C SER A 163 6.20 -6.13 2.38
N TRP A 164 7.27 -6.87 2.09
CA TRP A 164 7.87 -6.92 0.74
C TRP A 164 7.06 -7.77 -0.24
N ILE A 165 6.35 -8.75 0.28
CA ILE A 165 5.41 -9.61 -0.46
C ILE A 165 4.03 -9.56 0.21
N THR A 166 2.98 -9.87 -0.57
CA THR A 166 1.61 -9.95 -0.08
C THR A 166 0.93 -11.19 -0.64
N CYS A 167 0.11 -11.85 0.17
CA CYS A 167 -0.72 -12.96 -0.29
C CYS A 167 -1.79 -12.45 -1.27
N ARG A 168 -1.95 -13.13 -2.40
CA ARG A 168 -3.00 -12.85 -3.38
C ARG A 168 -4.33 -13.40 -2.84
N PRO A 169 -5.45 -12.63 -2.92
CA PRO A 169 -6.75 -13.14 -2.55
C PRO A 169 -7.06 -14.41 -3.33
N ARG A 170 -7.62 -15.40 -2.64
CA ARG A 170 -7.92 -16.71 -3.20
C ARG A 170 -9.04 -16.58 -4.25
N GLU A 171 -8.69 -16.39 -5.51
CA GLU A 171 -9.64 -16.55 -6.62
C GLU A 171 -9.89 -18.05 -6.78
N ASN A 172 -11.17 -18.45 -6.74
CA ASN A 172 -11.69 -19.83 -6.74
C ASN A 172 -11.24 -20.67 -7.96
N SER A 173 -9.96 -20.99 -8.07
CA SER A 173 -9.41 -21.76 -9.17
C SER A 173 -8.31 -22.69 -8.68
N SER A 174 -8.71 -23.92 -8.41
CA SER A 174 -8.06 -25.15 -8.85
C SER A 174 -8.18 -26.25 -7.79
N ALA A 175 -8.70 -27.37 -8.25
CA ALA A 175 -8.93 -28.63 -7.55
C ALA A 175 -7.60 -29.31 -7.16
N ILE A 176 -6.84 -28.69 -6.25
CA ILE A 176 -5.63 -29.27 -5.68
C ILE A 176 -5.87 -29.50 -4.18
N ARG A 177 -5.67 -30.74 -3.74
CA ARG A 177 -5.90 -31.26 -2.37
C ARG A 177 -5.08 -30.56 -1.26
N THR A 178 -4.23 -29.59 -1.59
CA THR A 178 -3.38 -28.85 -0.64
C THR A 178 -3.52 -27.35 -0.90
N PRO A 179 -3.80 -26.53 0.14
CA PRO A 179 -3.99 -25.09 -0.03
C PRO A 179 -2.66 -24.41 -0.36
N LEU A 180 -2.42 -24.14 -1.65
CA LEU A 180 -1.31 -23.31 -2.11
C LEU A 180 -1.66 -21.83 -1.89
N SER A 181 -0.75 -21.10 -1.26
CA SER A 181 -0.81 -19.65 -1.09
C SER A 181 0.14 -18.99 -2.08
N VAL A 182 -0.37 -18.04 -2.86
CA VAL A 182 0.39 -17.35 -3.90
C VAL A 182 0.68 -15.92 -3.43
N TYR A 183 1.92 -15.48 -3.61
CA TYR A 183 2.41 -14.19 -3.16
C TYR A 183 2.99 -13.39 -4.32
N GLU A 184 2.70 -12.09 -4.32
CA GLU A 184 3.18 -11.12 -5.29
C GLU A 184 4.05 -10.07 -4.60
N ILE A 185 4.98 -9.47 -5.35
CA ILE A 185 5.83 -8.40 -4.84
C ILE A 185 5.01 -7.12 -4.62
N THR A 186 5.19 -6.49 -3.46
CA THR A 186 4.56 -5.20 -3.15
C THR A 186 5.42 -4.02 -3.62
N GLN A 187 4.85 -2.82 -3.62
CA GLN A 187 5.64 -1.60 -3.82
C GLN A 187 6.74 -1.42 -2.75
N ALA A 188 6.48 -1.85 -1.51
CA ALA A 188 7.48 -1.82 -0.46
C ALA A 188 8.64 -2.77 -0.77
N GLY A 189 8.37 -3.97 -1.30
CA GLY A 189 9.40 -4.91 -1.76
C GLY A 189 10.23 -4.34 -2.91
N ARG A 190 9.59 -3.74 -3.91
CA ARG A 190 10.29 -3.06 -5.02
C ARG A 190 11.19 -1.93 -4.52
N SER A 191 10.71 -1.14 -3.57
CA SER A 191 11.49 -0.05 -2.97
C SER A 191 12.68 -0.56 -2.15
N ALA A 192 12.51 -1.66 -1.42
CA ALA A 192 13.57 -2.32 -0.67
C ALA A 192 14.66 -2.85 -1.60
N LEU A 193 14.28 -3.55 -2.67
CA LEU A 193 15.21 -4.01 -3.70
C LEU A 193 16.00 -2.85 -4.31
N LYS A 194 15.34 -1.75 -4.68
CA LYS A 194 16.01 -0.55 -5.20
C LYS A 194 17.01 0.04 -4.20
N SER A 195 16.67 0.04 -2.91
CA SER A 195 17.56 0.49 -1.84
C SER A 195 18.78 -0.43 -1.67
N MET A 196 18.58 -1.74 -1.75
CA MET A 196 19.66 -2.73 -1.67
C MET A 196 20.63 -2.58 -2.84
N LEU A 197 20.11 -2.44 -4.06
CA LEU A 197 20.92 -2.26 -5.27
C LEU A 197 21.77 -0.98 -5.24
N ARG A 198 21.29 0.09 -4.60
CA ARG A 198 22.07 1.34 -4.40
C ARG A 198 23.22 1.19 -3.41
N GLY A 199 23.16 0.19 -2.54
CA GLY A 199 24.22 -0.15 -1.57
C GLY A 199 25.24 -1.15 -2.12
N ILE A 200 25.06 -1.66 -3.33
CA ILE A 200 26.06 -2.48 -4.04
C ILE A 200 27.00 -1.49 -4.75
N PRO A 201 28.28 -1.40 -4.35
CA PRO A 201 29.23 -0.59 -5.09
C PRO A 201 29.61 -1.35 -6.37
N ASP A 202 28.89 -1.11 -7.46
CA ASP A 202 29.37 -1.46 -8.79
C ASP A 202 29.74 -0.22 -9.59
N ALA A 203 30.89 -0.37 -10.22
CA ALA A 203 31.64 0.58 -11.01
C ALA A 203 30.82 1.37 -12.03
N GLN A 204 31.22 2.64 -12.17
CA GLN A 204 31.16 3.46 -13.39
C GLN A 204 29.78 3.78 -13.99
N GLY A 205 29.47 5.08 -13.97
CA GLY A 205 28.79 5.72 -15.09
C GLY A 205 27.61 6.61 -14.71
N PHE A 206 27.90 7.87 -14.40
CA PHE A 206 27.08 9.06 -14.68
C PHE A 206 25.54 8.90 -14.71
N HIS A 207 24.85 9.52 -13.74
CA HIS A 207 24.12 10.77 -13.96
C HIS A 207 23.36 11.19 -12.67
N GLU A 208 23.74 12.37 -12.17
CA GLU A 208 23.03 13.31 -11.28
C GLU A 208 21.99 12.77 -10.28
N ALA A 209 22.38 12.79 -9.01
CA ALA A 209 21.44 12.80 -7.89
C ALA A 209 20.77 14.19 -7.81
N PRO A 210 19.43 14.30 -7.77
CA PRO A 210 18.82 15.50 -7.21
C PRO A 210 19.10 15.47 -5.70
N THR A 211 19.94 16.40 -5.26
CA THR A 211 20.15 16.72 -3.86
C THR A 211 18.81 17.11 -3.24
N ALA A 212 18.25 16.23 -2.42
CA ALA A 212 17.11 16.57 -1.59
C ALA A 212 17.56 17.60 -0.54
N PHE A 213 17.08 18.82 -0.73
CA PHE A 213 17.24 19.97 0.14
C PHE A 213 16.85 19.59 1.59
N ARG A 214 17.80 19.75 2.52
CA ARG A 214 17.65 19.40 3.93
C ARG A 214 17.00 20.57 4.67
N TRP A 215 15.73 20.42 5.06
CA TRP A 215 15.12 21.28 6.08
C TRP A 215 15.29 20.66 7.45
N SER A 216 15.85 21.42 8.39
CA SER A 216 15.96 21.04 9.80
C SER A 216 14.59 21.05 10.47
N GLU A 217 14.45 20.15 11.43
CA GLU A 217 13.26 19.84 12.20
C GLU A 217 12.59 21.06 12.86
N ARG A 218 11.26 21.12 12.76
CA ARG A 218 10.42 21.34 13.95
C ARG A 218 9.10 20.60 13.78
N GLY A 219 8.78 19.80 14.78
CA GLY A 219 7.82 18.72 14.68
C GLY A 219 6.38 19.19 14.53
N GLU A 220 5.72 18.70 13.48
CA GLU A 220 4.31 18.27 13.49
C GLU A 220 3.92 17.47 12.22
N ASP A 221 4.87 16.84 11.50
CA ASP A 221 4.59 16.28 10.15
C ASP A 221 4.58 14.74 10.03
N ARG A 222 4.64 14.00 11.14
CA ARG A 222 4.77 12.52 11.10
C ARG A 222 3.48 11.77 10.73
N GLU A 223 2.31 12.42 10.77
CA GLU A 223 1.03 11.80 10.36
C GLU A 223 0.74 12.00 8.86
N ILE A 224 1.23 13.08 8.24
CA ILE A 224 0.97 13.46 6.84
C ILE A 224 1.86 12.63 5.89
N ALA A 225 3.13 12.37 6.28
CA ALA A 225 4.05 11.54 5.50
C ALA A 225 3.60 10.06 5.34
N ARG A 226 2.66 9.58 6.18
CA ARG A 226 2.14 8.20 6.11
C ARG A 226 0.93 8.05 5.19
N ARG A 227 0.24 9.13 4.84
CA ARG A 227 -0.85 9.13 3.83
C ARG A 227 -0.32 9.35 2.41
N SER A 228 0.86 9.96 2.27
CA SER A 228 1.61 9.99 1.01
C SER A 228 2.18 8.63 0.55
N ARG A 229 1.87 7.52 1.26
CA ARG A 229 2.17 6.15 0.83
C ARG A 229 0.97 5.43 0.18
N CYS A 230 -0.14 6.15 -0.05
CA CYS A 230 -1.24 5.62 -0.85
C CYS A 230 -0.72 5.25 -2.24
N ASN A 231 -0.84 3.96 -2.56
CA ASN A 231 -0.54 3.31 -3.84
C ASN A 231 -0.43 4.28 -5.03
N MET A 232 0.79 4.48 -5.53
CA MET A 232 1.11 5.24 -6.75
C MET A 232 0.45 4.66 -8.03
N ALA A 233 -0.39 3.63 -7.91
CA ALA A 233 -1.09 2.95 -9.00
C ALA A 233 -2.62 2.79 -8.75
N GLU A 234 -3.15 3.17 -7.58
CA GLU A 234 -4.61 3.10 -7.35
C GLU A 234 -5.22 4.50 -7.44
N SER A 235 -6.28 4.65 -8.25
CA SER A 235 -7.03 5.91 -8.37
C SER A 235 -7.53 6.37 -6.98
N PRO A 236 -7.28 7.64 -6.58
CA PRO A 236 -7.75 8.21 -5.30
C PRO A 236 -9.26 8.02 -5.08
N VAL A 237 -10.03 8.02 -6.18
CA VAL A 237 -11.48 7.80 -6.19
C VAL A 237 -11.83 6.35 -5.82
N ILE A 238 -11.08 5.37 -6.33
CA ILE A 238 -11.26 3.94 -6.01
C ILE A 238 -10.94 3.66 -4.54
N VAL A 239 -9.88 4.28 -4.01
CA VAL A 239 -9.51 4.18 -2.59
C VAL A 239 -10.60 4.77 -1.69
N LEU A 240 -11.22 5.88 -2.11
CA LEU A 240 -12.36 6.47 -1.39
C LEU A 240 -13.64 5.64 -1.52
N GLY A 241 -13.89 5.02 -2.67
CA GLY A 241 -15.06 4.17 -2.91
C GLY A 241 -15.12 2.94 -2.01
N ARG A 242 -13.95 2.40 -1.62
CA ARG A 242 -13.85 1.28 -0.65
C ARG A 242 -14.16 1.70 0.79
N ARG A 243 -14.12 3.00 1.12
CA ARG A 243 -14.36 3.50 2.48
C ARG A 243 -15.85 3.60 2.76
N ARG A 244 -16.25 3.19 3.96
CA ARG A 244 -17.61 3.36 4.48
C ARG A 244 -17.70 4.61 5.34
N ASP A 245 -18.86 5.27 5.31
CA ASP A 245 -19.19 6.35 6.23
C ASP A 245 -19.60 5.81 7.60
N LYS A 246 -19.88 6.70 8.55
CA LYS A 246 -20.32 6.36 9.91
C LYS A 246 -21.54 5.44 9.93
N ASP A 247 -22.43 5.57 8.94
CA ASP A 247 -23.64 4.76 8.77
C ASP A 247 -23.40 3.45 8.01
N GLY A 248 -22.14 3.06 7.76
CA GLY A 248 -21.79 1.82 7.06
C GLY A 248 -22.00 1.84 5.54
N ARG A 249 -22.53 2.94 4.98
CA ARG A 249 -22.74 3.11 3.54
C ARG A 249 -21.42 3.45 2.82
N PRO A 250 -21.21 3.04 1.56
CA PRO A 250 -20.06 3.47 0.76
C PRO A 250 -19.99 5.00 0.68
N PHE A 251 -18.81 5.57 0.88
CA PHE A 251 -18.64 7.03 0.86
C PHE A 251 -18.90 7.64 -0.52
N LEU A 252 -18.49 6.92 -1.58
CA LEU A 252 -18.84 7.20 -2.96
C LEU A 252 -19.71 6.04 -3.49
N SER A 253 -20.82 6.36 -4.14
CA SER A 253 -21.62 5.36 -4.83
C SER A 253 -20.90 4.87 -6.11
N ARG A 254 -21.30 3.71 -6.62
CA ARG A 254 -20.75 3.16 -7.87
C ARG A 254 -20.91 4.12 -9.06
N GLU A 255 -22.00 4.89 -9.07
CA GLU A 255 -22.30 5.87 -10.12
C GLU A 255 -21.34 7.06 -10.09
N LEU A 256 -20.94 7.53 -8.89
CA LEU A 256 -19.95 8.61 -8.76
C LEU A 256 -18.55 8.13 -9.21
N ILE A 257 -18.23 6.87 -8.94
CA ILE A 257 -16.98 6.26 -9.41
C ILE A 257 -16.99 6.13 -10.94
N ALA A 258 -18.10 5.66 -11.52
CA ALA A 258 -18.25 5.57 -12.97
C ALA A 258 -18.14 6.94 -13.66
N ALA A 259 -18.71 7.99 -13.08
CA ALA A 259 -18.55 9.35 -13.59
C ALA A 259 -17.09 9.83 -13.57
N ALA A 260 -16.34 9.51 -12.52
CA ALA A 260 -14.92 9.84 -12.41
C ALA A 260 -14.07 9.10 -13.45
N GLU A 261 -14.28 7.79 -13.63
CA GLU A 261 -13.56 6.99 -14.62
C GLU A 261 -13.90 7.43 -16.05
N ARG A 262 -15.17 7.74 -16.34
CA ARG A 262 -15.56 8.30 -17.65
C ARG A 262 -14.84 9.61 -17.98
N LEU A 263 -14.72 10.51 -17.00
CA LEU A 263 -13.94 11.75 -17.20
C LEU A 263 -12.46 11.45 -17.45
N ARG A 264 -11.91 10.44 -16.77
CA ARG A 264 -10.52 10.02 -16.94
C ARG A 264 -10.28 9.41 -18.32
N GLU A 265 -11.18 8.57 -18.80
CA GLU A 265 -11.13 8.01 -20.17
C GLU A 265 -11.16 9.12 -21.23
N ASP A 266 -12.08 10.09 -21.08
CA ASP A 266 -12.16 11.24 -21.99
C ASP A 266 -10.89 12.11 -21.92
N PHE A 267 -10.29 12.27 -20.73
CA PHE A 267 -9.02 12.96 -20.55
C PHE A 267 -7.85 12.23 -21.22
N GLU A 268 -7.76 10.90 -21.09
CA GLU A 268 -6.70 10.11 -21.73
C GLU A 268 -6.83 10.13 -23.26
N LEU A 269 -8.04 10.01 -23.79
CA LEU A 269 -8.32 10.16 -25.22
C LEU A 269 -7.96 11.56 -25.74
N ALA A 270 -8.24 12.60 -24.96
CA ALA A 270 -7.87 13.97 -25.28
C ALA A 270 -6.34 14.18 -25.39
N GLN A 271 -5.54 13.41 -24.64
CA GLN A 271 -4.07 13.47 -24.66
C GLN A 271 -3.44 12.79 -25.88
N MET A 272 -4.19 11.92 -26.59
CA MET A 272 -3.68 11.20 -27.77
C MET A 272 -3.60 12.06 -29.06
N GLY A 273 -4.15 13.28 -29.05
CA GLY A 273 -4.05 14.23 -30.18
C GLY A 273 -2.76 15.07 -30.19
N PRO A 274 -2.51 15.89 -31.24
CA PRO A 274 -1.29 16.69 -31.37
C PRO A 274 -1.00 17.56 -30.14
N ARG A 275 0.29 17.57 -29.73
CA ARG A 275 0.84 18.03 -28.42
C ARG A 275 0.87 19.56 -28.22
N VAL A 276 -0.08 20.31 -28.77
CA VAL A 276 -0.14 21.77 -28.52
C VAL A 276 -0.61 21.98 -27.09
N ALA A 277 0.34 22.35 -26.22
CA ALA A 277 0.25 22.70 -24.80
C ALA A 277 -1.17 22.66 -24.18
N GLN A 278 -1.58 21.48 -23.73
CA GLN A 278 -2.85 21.29 -23.00
C GLN A 278 -2.71 21.78 -21.55
N ASN A 279 -2.68 23.10 -21.37
CA ASN A 279 -2.68 23.71 -20.06
C ASN A 279 -4.13 23.80 -19.53
N TRP A 280 -4.60 22.69 -18.96
CA TRP A 280 -5.95 22.57 -18.38
C TRP A 280 -6.15 23.48 -17.15
N ASP A 281 -5.08 23.78 -16.41
CA ASP A 281 -5.12 24.70 -15.25
C ASP A 281 -5.41 26.15 -15.70
N ARG A 282 -4.85 26.60 -16.84
CA ARG A 282 -5.13 27.94 -17.42
C ARG A 282 -6.57 28.08 -17.92
N PHE A 283 -7.21 26.97 -18.28
CA PHE A 283 -8.62 26.97 -18.70
C PHE A 283 -9.58 27.21 -17.52
N LEU A 284 -9.20 26.85 -16.29
CA LEU A 284 -10.02 26.96 -15.09
C LEU A 284 -9.89 28.33 -14.37
N THR A 285 -8.78 29.06 -14.55
CA THR A 285 -8.51 30.33 -13.85
C THR A 285 -9.04 31.60 -14.52
N GLY A 286 -9.65 31.49 -15.70
CA GLY A 286 -10.47 32.54 -16.31
C GLY A 286 -9.74 33.46 -17.31
N GLY A 287 -10.44 33.75 -18.41
CA GLY A 287 -10.30 35.01 -19.15
C GLY A 287 -9.95 34.93 -20.64
N GLU A 288 -9.16 33.96 -21.08
CA GLU A 288 -8.64 33.99 -22.46
C GLU A 288 -9.17 32.82 -23.29
N ARG A 289 -10.02 33.15 -24.28
CA ARG A 289 -10.25 32.26 -25.42
C ARG A 289 -8.90 32.05 -26.10
N ASN A 290 -8.25 30.93 -25.80
CA ASN A 290 -7.19 30.42 -26.66
C ASN A 290 -7.82 30.08 -28.01
N THR A 291 -7.78 31.04 -28.93
CA THR A 291 -7.95 30.83 -30.38
C THR A 291 -6.71 30.09 -30.89
N ALA A 292 -6.49 28.86 -30.41
CA ALA A 292 -5.39 28.01 -30.87
C ALA A 292 -5.94 26.94 -31.80
N GLY A 293 -5.99 27.29 -33.10
CA GLY A 293 -6.01 26.37 -34.23
C GLY A 293 -7.28 25.54 -34.39
N ALA A 294 -8.09 25.91 -35.39
CA ALA A 294 -9.07 25.03 -36.01
C ALA A 294 -8.35 23.82 -36.64
N GLY A 295 -7.94 22.86 -35.81
CA GLY A 295 -7.77 21.48 -36.24
C GLY A 295 -9.16 20.94 -36.55
N THR A 296 -9.28 20.14 -37.60
CA THR A 296 -10.54 19.55 -38.05
C THR A 296 -11.31 18.99 -36.84
N PRO A 297 -12.54 19.48 -36.56
CA PRO A 297 -13.33 19.09 -35.39
C PRO A 297 -13.76 17.61 -35.37
N ASP A 298 -13.32 16.84 -36.37
CA ASP A 298 -13.79 15.49 -36.64
C ASP A 298 -12.87 14.38 -36.11
N THR A 299 -11.83 14.73 -35.36
CA THR A 299 -10.97 13.70 -34.74
C THR A 299 -11.48 13.30 -33.35
N ALA A 300 -11.42 12.01 -33.03
CA ALA A 300 -11.86 11.48 -31.74
C ALA A 300 -11.18 12.18 -30.52
N PRO A 301 -9.87 12.52 -30.55
CA PRO A 301 -9.24 13.30 -29.48
C PRO A 301 -9.79 14.72 -29.32
N ALA A 302 -10.18 15.39 -30.42
CA ALA A 302 -10.76 16.74 -30.35
C ALA A 302 -12.14 16.73 -29.68
N ARG A 303 -13.00 15.76 -30.03
CA ARG A 303 -14.30 15.56 -29.37
C ARG A 303 -14.16 15.18 -27.90
N ALA A 304 -13.15 14.37 -27.55
CA ALA A 304 -12.85 14.05 -26.15
C ALA A 304 -12.39 15.29 -25.35
N ARG A 305 -11.53 16.13 -25.94
CA ARG A 305 -11.14 17.43 -25.35
C ARG A 305 -12.35 18.31 -25.09
N GLU A 306 -13.28 18.39 -26.05
CA GLU A 306 -14.50 19.18 -25.88
C GLU A 306 -15.37 18.65 -24.73
N ARG A 307 -15.57 17.33 -24.62
CA ARG A 307 -16.31 16.73 -23.50
C ARG A 307 -15.70 17.07 -22.14
N VAL A 308 -14.38 16.92 -21.99
CA VAL A 308 -13.67 17.30 -20.76
C VAL A 308 -13.84 18.80 -20.48
N ALA A 309 -13.69 19.65 -21.50
CA ALA A 309 -13.82 21.10 -21.36
C ALA A 309 -15.23 21.53 -20.93
N VAL A 310 -16.29 20.92 -21.49
CA VAL A 310 -17.67 21.18 -21.10
C VAL A 310 -17.91 20.74 -19.65
N ALA A 311 -17.45 19.54 -19.27
CA ALA A 311 -17.59 19.03 -17.91
C ALA A 311 -16.91 19.96 -16.89
N LEU A 312 -15.65 20.35 -17.14
CA LEU A 312 -14.91 21.25 -16.25
C LEU A 312 -15.56 22.65 -16.13
N ARG A 313 -16.14 23.18 -17.22
CA ARG A 313 -16.91 24.44 -17.17
C ARG A 313 -18.17 24.30 -16.33
N ASP A 314 -18.90 23.19 -16.44
CA ASP A 314 -20.06 22.97 -15.58
C ASP A 314 -19.66 22.90 -14.11
N LEU A 315 -18.55 22.22 -13.78
CA LEU A 315 -18.08 22.12 -12.39
C LEU A 315 -17.67 23.48 -11.81
N GLY A 316 -17.05 24.33 -12.64
CA GLY A 316 -16.54 25.64 -12.24
C GLY A 316 -15.18 25.58 -11.53
N PRO A 317 -14.54 26.75 -11.30
CA PRO A 317 -13.24 26.83 -10.63
C PRO A 317 -13.31 26.28 -9.21
N GLY A 318 -12.23 25.65 -8.75
CA GLY A 318 -12.13 24.94 -7.47
C GLY A 318 -12.64 23.49 -7.56
N LEU A 319 -13.90 23.28 -7.93
CA LEU A 319 -14.45 21.91 -8.06
C LEU A 319 -13.85 21.17 -9.27
N GLY A 320 -13.73 21.87 -10.41
CA GLY A 320 -13.08 21.35 -11.60
C GLY A 320 -11.61 21.02 -11.36
N ASP A 321 -10.89 21.91 -10.66
CA ASP A 321 -9.47 21.69 -10.29
C ASP A 321 -9.29 20.46 -9.41
N MET A 322 -10.16 20.29 -8.40
CA MET A 322 -10.12 19.14 -7.50
C MET A 322 -10.36 17.81 -8.25
N VAL A 323 -11.32 17.80 -9.17
CA VAL A 323 -11.64 16.61 -9.98
C VAL A 323 -10.53 16.30 -10.98
N LEU A 324 -9.97 17.30 -11.65
CA LEU A 324 -8.85 17.13 -12.57
C LEU A 324 -7.63 16.52 -11.85
N ARG A 325 -7.28 17.04 -10.67
CA ARG A 325 -6.16 16.53 -9.86
C ARG A 325 -6.38 15.12 -9.36
N CYS A 326 -7.54 14.83 -8.77
CA CYS A 326 -7.81 13.53 -8.17
C CYS A 326 -8.14 12.44 -9.19
N CYS A 327 -8.87 12.76 -10.27
CA CYS A 327 -9.37 11.78 -11.23
C CYS A 327 -8.44 11.64 -12.44
N CYS A 328 -7.84 12.72 -12.93
CA CYS A 328 -7.01 12.69 -14.14
C CYS A 328 -5.51 12.59 -13.81
N TYR A 329 -5.01 13.41 -12.87
CA TYR A 329 -3.61 13.37 -12.46
C TYR A 329 -3.30 12.34 -11.36
N LEU A 330 -4.34 11.67 -10.83
CA LEU A 330 -4.24 10.67 -9.76
C LEU A 330 -3.51 11.18 -8.51
N GLU A 331 -3.60 12.49 -8.25
CA GLU A 331 -3.01 13.11 -7.07
C GLU A 331 -3.77 12.72 -5.81
N GLY A 332 -3.03 12.44 -4.73
CA GLY A 332 -3.64 12.19 -3.43
C GLY A 332 -4.40 13.42 -2.93
N LEU A 333 -5.49 13.22 -2.18
CA LEU A 333 -6.34 14.31 -1.69
C LEU A 333 -5.58 15.35 -0.88
N GLU A 334 -4.58 14.94 -0.09
CA GLU A 334 -3.78 15.86 0.71
C GLU A 334 -2.91 16.79 -0.15
N THR A 335 -2.31 16.24 -1.21
CA THR A 335 -1.53 17.02 -2.19
C THR A 335 -2.43 18.00 -2.94
N ALA A 336 -3.64 17.57 -3.31
CA ALA A 336 -4.62 18.43 -3.96
C ALA A 336 -5.08 19.57 -3.01
N GLU A 337 -5.39 19.27 -1.75
CA GLU A 337 -5.74 20.25 -0.71
C GLU A 337 -4.64 21.32 -0.55
N GLN A 338 -3.38 20.89 -0.42
CA GLN A 338 -2.25 21.79 -0.21
C GLN A 338 -2.02 22.73 -1.40
N ARG A 339 -2.14 22.22 -2.64
CA ARG A 339 -2.00 23.04 -3.85
C ARG A 339 -3.10 24.08 -4.01
N MET A 340 -4.32 23.75 -3.57
CA MET A 340 -5.47 24.65 -3.67
C MET A 340 -5.59 25.59 -2.46
N GLY A 341 -4.66 25.51 -1.50
CA GLY A 341 -4.69 26.32 -0.27
C GLY A 341 -5.90 26.01 0.62
N TRP A 342 -6.48 24.81 0.51
CA TRP A 342 -7.64 24.41 1.31
C TRP A 342 -7.22 23.89 2.68
N SER A 343 -8.09 24.04 3.67
CA SER A 343 -7.87 23.46 5.00
C SER A 343 -7.73 21.94 4.91
N ALA A 344 -6.84 21.38 5.72
CA ALA A 344 -6.64 19.93 5.77
C ALA A 344 -7.96 19.19 6.05
N ARG A 345 -8.15 18.03 5.42
CA ARG A 345 -9.32 17.13 5.56
C ARG A 345 -10.60 17.62 4.86
N SER A 346 -10.53 18.72 4.10
CA SER A 346 -11.70 19.26 3.37
C SER A 346 -11.97 18.53 2.06
N GLY A 347 -10.92 18.00 1.44
CA GLY A 347 -10.93 17.48 0.09
C GLY A 347 -11.85 16.28 -0.09
N LYS A 348 -12.01 15.43 0.94
CA LYS A 348 -12.92 14.28 0.88
C LYS A 348 -14.36 14.72 0.58
N ILE A 349 -14.83 15.78 1.25
CA ILE A 349 -16.20 16.28 1.07
C ILE A 349 -16.32 17.06 -0.23
N VAL A 350 -15.33 17.91 -0.54
CA VAL A 350 -15.36 18.71 -1.76
C VAL A 350 -15.30 17.83 -3.02
N LEU A 351 -14.45 16.80 -3.03
CA LEU A 351 -14.39 15.83 -4.12
C LEU A 351 -15.74 15.10 -4.30
N ARG A 352 -16.42 14.74 -3.21
CA ARG A 352 -17.75 14.12 -3.30
C ARG A 352 -18.77 15.07 -3.93
N ILE A 353 -18.78 16.34 -3.54
CA ILE A 353 -19.66 17.37 -4.13
C ILE A 353 -19.36 17.56 -5.61
N ALA A 354 -18.06 17.62 -5.96
CA ALA A 354 -17.63 17.76 -7.34
C ALA A 354 -18.05 16.56 -8.20
N LEU A 355 -17.91 15.33 -7.69
CA LEU A 355 -18.36 14.12 -8.38
C LEU A 355 -19.88 14.04 -8.51
N GLN A 356 -20.64 14.52 -7.52
CA GLN A 356 -22.10 14.59 -7.62
C GLN A 356 -22.54 15.54 -8.74
N ARG A 357 -21.86 16.68 -8.86
CA ARG A 357 -22.08 17.64 -9.95
C ARG A 357 -21.67 17.07 -11.31
N LEU A 358 -20.51 16.41 -11.38
CA LEU A 358 -20.05 15.72 -12.57
C LEU A 358 -21.01 14.62 -13.04
N LYS A 359 -21.56 13.83 -12.11
CA LYS A 359 -22.58 12.84 -12.42
C LYS A 359 -23.82 13.51 -13.03
N ARG A 360 -24.33 14.57 -12.38
CA ARG A 360 -25.48 15.33 -12.90
C ARG A 360 -25.21 15.85 -14.33
N HIS A 361 -24.02 16.38 -14.57
CA HIS A 361 -23.61 16.82 -15.91
C HIS A 361 -23.67 15.69 -16.94
N TYR A 362 -23.17 14.49 -16.61
CA TYR A 362 -23.26 13.34 -17.51
C TYR A 362 -24.67 12.78 -17.66
N ASP A 363 -25.51 12.84 -16.63
CA ASP A 363 -26.91 12.43 -16.71
C ASP A 363 -27.70 13.37 -17.64
N GLU A 364 -27.45 14.68 -17.57
CA GLU A 364 -28.08 15.71 -18.42
C GLU A 364 -27.57 15.63 -19.86
N THR A 365 -26.25 15.50 -20.06
CA THR A 365 -25.63 15.41 -21.40
C THR A 365 -25.93 14.07 -22.06
N GLY A 366 -25.99 12.97 -21.28
CA GLY A 366 -26.36 11.64 -21.74
C GLY A 366 -27.83 11.52 -22.14
N ARG A 367 -28.74 12.23 -21.45
CA ARG A 367 -30.15 12.34 -21.85
C ARG A 367 -30.32 13.21 -23.11
N GLY A 368 -29.49 14.24 -23.29
CA GLY A 368 -29.46 15.06 -24.51
C GLY A 368 -28.95 14.32 -25.75
N ALA A 369 -28.02 13.37 -25.59
CA ALA A 369 -27.47 12.57 -26.70
C ALA A 369 -28.47 11.56 -27.29
N VAL A 370 -29.53 11.19 -26.56
CA VAL A 370 -30.58 10.27 -27.04
C VAL A 370 -31.66 11.00 -27.86
N LEU A 371 -31.69 12.34 -27.82
CA LEU A 371 -32.67 13.15 -28.58
C LEU A 371 -32.13 13.74 -29.89
N VAL A 372 -30.89 13.41 -30.25
CA VAL A 372 -30.33 13.70 -31.59
C VAL A 372 -30.08 12.36 -32.28
N GLY A 373 -31.18 11.71 -32.68
CA GLY A 373 -31.22 10.51 -33.51
C GLY A 373 -32.23 10.70 -34.62
#